data_AF-A0A837IM23-F1
#
_entry.id   AF-A0A837IM23-F1
#
_cell.length_a   1.000
_cell.length_b   1.000
_cell.length_c   1.000
_cell.angle_alpha   90.00
_cell.angle_beta   90.00
_cell.angle_gamma   90.00
#
_symmetry.space_group_name_H-M   'P 1'
#
loop_
_entity.id
_entity.type
_entity.pdbx_description
1 polymer ?
#
loop_
_entity_poly.entity_id
_entity_poly.type
_entity_poly.pdbx_seq_one_letter_code
_entity_poly.pdbx_strand_id
1 'polypeptide(L)'
;MSPKHKDQRVTVLIDVQNLYYSAKNLHGSRVNFREIVKTAVANRKLIRAFAYVVRTKTGEERPFFDALANLGIETRVKDLQEYYGGLKKADWDVGIAVDAIKTSGSVDAIVLVSGDGDYVPLVDYLKNQGKRVEIMAFGKSTSSRLREVADEFIDLDEEGGKYLLKKSRWPLKISR
;
A
#
# COMPACT_ATOMS: atom_id res chain seq x y z
N MET A 1 -10.80 17.79 -8.66
CA MET A 1 -10.69 16.90 -7.49
C MET A 1 -11.57 17.42 -6.38
N SER A 2 -12.35 16.56 -5.73
CA SER A 2 -13.11 16.97 -4.55
C SER A 2 -12.14 17.35 -3.41
N PRO A 3 -12.46 18.36 -2.58
CA PRO A 3 -11.59 18.80 -1.50
C PRO A 3 -11.38 17.70 -0.44
N LYS A 4 -10.18 17.65 0.15
CA LYS A 4 -9.86 16.82 1.33
C LYS A 4 -10.10 17.65 2.59
N HIS A 5 -11.12 17.29 3.37
CA HIS A 5 -11.44 18.01 4.61
C HIS A 5 -10.73 17.38 5.80
N LYS A 6 -10.13 18.19 6.66
CA LYS A 6 -9.35 17.75 7.85
C LYS A 6 -10.10 16.76 8.76
N ASP A 7 -11.43 16.87 8.83
CA ASP A 7 -12.26 16.05 9.69
C ASP A 7 -12.67 14.71 9.08
N GLN A 8 -12.35 14.47 7.80
CA GLN A 8 -12.55 13.18 7.16
C GLN A 8 -11.77 12.10 7.89
N ARG A 9 -12.44 10.99 8.13
CA ARG A 9 -11.88 9.76 8.67
C ARG A 9 -11.35 8.91 7.53
N VAL A 10 -10.10 8.47 7.64
CA VAL A 10 -9.40 7.77 6.55
C VAL A 10 -8.89 6.42 7.04
N THR A 11 -9.09 5.38 6.24
CA THR A 11 -8.35 4.12 6.37
C THR A 11 -7.38 3.96 5.20
N VAL A 12 -6.17 3.50 5.50
CA VAL A 12 -5.13 3.20 4.50
C VAL A 12 -4.93 1.70 4.42
N LEU A 13 -4.96 1.14 3.21
CA LEU A 13 -4.82 -0.29 2.93
C LEU A 13 -3.62 -0.49 2.01
N ILE A 14 -2.56 -1.13 2.49
CA ILE A 14 -1.28 -1.19 1.78
C ILE A 14 -1.00 -2.61 1.31
N ASP A 15 -1.09 -2.82 0.01
CA ASP A 15 -0.63 -4.05 -0.63
C ASP A 15 0.90 -4.01 -0.75
N VAL A 16 1.56 -4.61 0.24
CA VAL A 16 3.02 -4.55 0.34
C VAL A 16 3.68 -5.34 -0.79
N GLN A 17 3.07 -6.43 -1.25
CA GLN A 17 3.63 -7.22 -2.33
C GLN A 17 3.61 -6.43 -3.64
N ASN A 18 2.46 -5.84 -3.99
CA ASN A 18 2.34 -5.02 -5.20
C ASN A 18 3.37 -3.88 -5.20
N LEU A 19 3.45 -3.11 -4.11
CA LEU A 19 4.43 -2.03 -3.97
C LEU A 19 5.89 -2.51 -4.02
N TYR A 20 6.21 -3.63 -3.38
CA TYR A 20 7.56 -4.16 -3.35
C TYR A 20 8.01 -4.59 -4.75
N TYR A 21 7.15 -5.30 -5.49
CA TYR A 21 7.47 -5.71 -6.87
C TYR A 21 7.68 -4.49 -7.77
N SER A 22 6.81 -3.49 -7.70
CA SER A 22 6.96 -2.24 -8.47
C SER A 22 8.24 -1.49 -8.11
N ALA A 23 8.50 -1.24 -6.82
CA ALA A 23 9.69 -0.51 -6.39
C ALA A 23 11.01 -1.23 -6.73
N LYS A 24 11.03 -2.56 -6.59
CA LYS A 24 12.21 -3.37 -6.90
C LYS A 24 12.47 -3.43 -8.40
N ASN A 25 11.45 -3.72 -9.21
CA ASN A 25 11.61 -3.95 -10.64
C ASN A 25 11.80 -2.63 -11.42
N LEU A 26 11.07 -1.57 -11.03
CA LEU A 26 11.11 -0.30 -11.75
C LEU A 26 12.22 0.64 -11.25
N HIS A 27 12.60 0.56 -9.97
CA HIS A 27 13.50 1.54 -9.35
C HIS A 27 14.69 0.94 -8.59
N GLY A 28 14.76 -0.39 -8.45
CA GLY A 28 15.83 -1.07 -7.72
C GLY A 28 16.03 -0.54 -6.29
N SER A 29 14.95 -0.09 -5.65
CA SER A 29 14.96 0.62 -4.36
C SER A 29 13.85 0.10 -3.43
N ARG A 30 13.94 0.41 -2.14
CA ARG A 30 12.93 0.03 -1.14
C ARG A 30 11.90 1.15 -0.96
N VAL A 31 10.69 0.78 -0.58
CA VAL A 31 9.57 1.71 -0.36
C VAL A 31 9.69 2.44 0.98
N ASN A 32 9.35 3.72 1.00
CA ASN A 32 9.26 4.56 2.19
C ASN A 32 7.80 4.64 2.68
N PHE A 33 7.38 3.64 3.46
CA PHE A 33 6.00 3.54 3.96
C PHE A 33 5.56 4.71 4.84
N ARG A 34 6.50 5.36 5.54
CA ARG A 34 6.22 6.55 6.35
C ARG A 34 5.66 7.69 5.49
N GLU A 35 6.34 8.00 4.39
CA GLU A 35 5.90 9.10 3.51
C GLU A 35 4.64 8.70 2.71
N ILE A 36 4.47 7.42 2.37
CA ILE A 36 3.22 6.94 1.76
C ILE A 36 2.04 7.18 2.70
N VAL A 37 2.10 6.72 3.95
CA VAL A 37 1.00 6.90 4.92
C VAL A 37 0.76 8.39 5.19
N LYS A 38 1.82 9.19 5.32
CA LYS A 38 1.70 10.63 5.51
C LYS A 38 0.97 11.33 4.35
N THR A 39 1.33 11.02 3.11
CA THR A 39 0.63 11.52 1.92
C THR A 39 -0.80 10.99 1.85
N ALA A 40 -1.02 9.70 2.12
CA ALA A 40 -2.35 9.08 2.14
C ALA A 40 -3.28 9.78 3.12
N VAL A 41 -2.80 10.09 4.32
CA VAL A 41 -3.59 10.75 5.35
C VAL A 41 -3.86 12.21 4.99
N ALA A 42 -2.90 12.93 4.39
CA ALA A 42 -3.08 14.32 3.94
C ALA A 42 -3.70 15.24 5.01
N ASN A 43 -3.21 15.15 6.26
CA ASN A 43 -3.70 15.92 7.42
C ASN A 43 -5.17 15.68 7.81
N ARG A 44 -5.72 14.51 7.45
CA ARG A 44 -7.05 14.03 7.87
C ARG A 44 -6.95 13.14 9.12
N LYS A 45 -8.09 12.70 9.65
CA LYS A 45 -8.14 11.78 10.81
C LYS A 45 -7.86 10.35 10.35
N LEU A 46 -6.64 9.87 10.57
CA LEU A 46 -6.30 8.46 10.36
C LEU A 46 -7.05 7.60 11.39
N ILE A 47 -7.90 6.69 10.90
CA ILE A 47 -8.59 5.70 11.74
C ILE A 47 -7.74 4.45 11.89
N ARG A 48 -7.33 3.84 10.77
CA ARG A 48 -6.44 2.67 10.73
C ARG A 48 -5.57 2.67 9.49
N ALA A 49 -4.37 2.12 9.60
CA ALA A 49 -3.51 1.81 8.47
C ALA A 49 -3.14 0.33 8.53
N PHE A 50 -3.42 -0.42 7.46
CA PHE A 50 -3.09 -1.84 7.36
C PHE A 50 -2.01 -2.07 6.33
N ALA A 51 -1.02 -2.87 6.69
CA ALA A 51 -0.04 -3.42 5.75
C ALA A 51 -0.26 -4.92 5.60
N TYR A 52 -0.56 -5.35 4.39
CA TYR A 52 -0.81 -6.73 4.03
C TYR A 52 0.49 -7.38 3.60
N VAL A 53 1.04 -8.21 4.49
CA VAL A 53 2.40 -8.75 4.39
C VAL A 53 2.38 -10.26 4.34
N VAL A 54 3.44 -10.83 3.76
CA VAL A 54 3.61 -12.28 3.62
C VAL A 54 4.78 -12.72 4.46
N ARG A 55 4.55 -13.73 5.29
CA ARG A 55 5.57 -14.36 6.13
C ARG A 55 6.14 -15.57 5.39
N THR A 56 7.47 -15.65 5.36
CA THR A 56 8.18 -16.77 4.76
C THR A 56 8.61 -17.74 5.86
N LYS A 57 9.01 -18.96 5.48
CA LYS A 57 9.50 -19.96 6.44
C LYS A 57 10.80 -19.54 7.14
N THR A 58 11.59 -18.64 6.54
CA THR A 58 12.87 -18.18 7.10
C THR A 58 12.68 -17.13 8.20
N GLY A 59 11.60 -16.35 8.14
CA GLY A 59 11.30 -15.32 9.14
C GLY A 59 12.19 -14.07 9.04
N GLU A 60 12.93 -13.89 7.95
CA GLU A 60 13.84 -12.76 7.73
C GLU A 60 13.10 -11.41 7.65
N GLU A 61 11.80 -11.43 7.41
CA GLU A 61 10.93 -10.26 7.31
C GLU A 61 10.50 -9.66 8.67
N ARG A 62 10.81 -10.29 9.81
CA ARG A 62 10.42 -9.78 11.15
C ARG A 62 10.84 -8.31 11.40
N PRO A 63 12.09 -7.90 11.15
CA PRO A 63 12.50 -6.51 11.37
C PRO A 63 11.72 -5.52 10.50
N PHE A 64 11.28 -5.95 9.31
CA PHE A 64 10.43 -5.13 8.45
C PHE A 64 9.02 -4.98 9.03
N PHE A 65 8.44 -6.04 9.60
CA PHE A 65 7.13 -5.98 10.26
C PHE A 65 7.18 -5.08 11.49
N ASP A 66 8.25 -5.18 12.30
CA ASP A 66 8.46 -4.31 13.46
C ASP A 66 8.60 -2.85 13.05
N ALA A 67 9.29 -2.57 11.94
CA ALA A 67 9.40 -1.22 11.39
C ALA A 67 8.03 -0.66 10.98
N LEU A 68 7.14 -1.47 10.38
CA LEU A 68 5.77 -1.05 10.06
C LEU A 68 4.95 -0.77 11.32
N ALA A 69 5.04 -1.65 12.33
CA ALA A 69 4.34 -1.47 13.60
C ALA A 69 4.78 -0.19 14.32
N ASN A 70 6.09 0.12 14.32
CA ASN A 70 6.64 1.36 14.88
C ASN A 70 6.18 2.63 14.14
N LEU A 71 5.66 2.51 12.92
CA LEU A 71 5.02 3.59 12.17
C LEU A 71 3.52 3.73 12.49
N GLY A 72 2.97 2.89 13.38
CA GLY A 72 1.54 2.81 13.66
C GLY A 72 0.76 2.10 12.56
N ILE A 73 1.43 1.28 11.74
CA ILE A 73 0.79 0.49 10.67
C ILE A 73 0.56 -0.92 11.19
N GLU A 74 -0.70 -1.34 11.21
CA GLU A 74 -1.11 -2.66 11.65
C GLU A 74 -0.79 -3.71 10.57
N THR A 75 -0.05 -4.75 10.93
CA THR A 75 0.33 -5.80 9.98
C THR A 75 -0.76 -6.89 9.91
N ARG A 76 -1.22 -7.18 8.69
CA ARG A 76 -2.02 -8.36 8.37
C ARG A 76 -1.06 -9.39 7.75
N VAL A 77 -0.81 -10.48 8.46
CA VAL A 77 0.21 -11.48 8.09
C VAL A 77 -0.43 -12.74 7.52
N LYS A 78 -0.01 -13.14 6.33
CA LYS A 78 -0.40 -14.40 5.67
C LYS A 78 0.85 -15.23 5.46
N ASP A 79 0.78 -16.51 5.82
CA ASP A 79 1.88 -17.43 5.56
C ASP A 79 1.95 -17.78 4.07
N LEU A 80 3.17 -17.82 3.53
CA LEU A 80 3.40 -18.26 2.15
C LEU A 80 2.92 -19.71 1.99
N GLN A 81 1.87 -19.91 1.21
CA GLN A 81 1.34 -21.24 0.94
C GLN A 81 2.05 -21.84 -0.27
N GLU A 82 2.58 -23.05 -0.08
CA GLU A 82 3.19 -23.87 -1.13
C GLU A 82 2.21 -24.99 -1.47
N TYR A 83 1.71 -24.99 -2.70
CA TYR A 83 0.75 -25.98 -3.19
C TYR A 83 1.48 -27.17 -3.84
N TYR A 84 0.78 -28.31 -3.92
CA TYR A 84 1.22 -29.46 -4.70
C TYR A 84 1.49 -29.01 -6.15
N GLY A 85 2.70 -29.29 -6.65
CA GLY A 85 3.18 -28.78 -7.96
C GLY A 85 4.10 -27.56 -7.86
N GLY A 86 4.45 -27.09 -6.67
CA GLY A 86 5.45 -26.03 -6.46
C GLY A 86 4.92 -24.60 -6.65
N LEU A 87 3.63 -24.44 -6.95
CA LEU A 87 2.99 -23.12 -7.03
C LEU A 87 2.96 -22.48 -5.64
N LYS A 88 3.45 -21.26 -5.53
CA LYS A 88 3.38 -20.46 -4.30
C LYS A 88 2.35 -19.36 -4.48
N LYS A 89 1.33 -19.30 -3.62
CA LYS A 89 0.37 -18.18 -3.58
C LYS A 89 0.39 -17.51 -2.23
N ALA A 90 0.40 -16.18 -2.25
CA ALA A 90 0.26 -15.37 -1.04
C ALA A 90 -0.34 -14.00 -1.33
N ASP A 91 -1.10 -13.85 -2.42
CA ASP A 91 -1.84 -12.62 -2.69
C ASP A 91 -2.81 -12.30 -1.55
N TRP A 92 -3.10 -11.01 -1.40
CA TRP A 92 -3.92 -10.48 -0.33
C TRP A 92 -5.25 -9.93 -0.83
N ASP A 93 -5.55 -10.07 -2.12
CA ASP A 93 -6.63 -9.34 -2.81
C ASP A 93 -7.98 -9.50 -2.12
N VAL A 94 -8.35 -10.74 -1.80
CA VAL A 94 -9.59 -11.05 -1.08
C VAL A 94 -9.57 -10.46 0.34
N GLY A 95 -8.45 -10.58 1.06
CA GLY A 95 -8.35 -10.08 2.42
C GLY A 95 -8.41 -8.55 2.49
N ILE A 96 -7.74 -7.88 1.55
CA ILE A 96 -7.79 -6.42 1.38
C ILE A 96 -9.22 -5.97 1.07
N ALA A 97 -9.89 -6.62 0.12
CA ALA A 97 -11.27 -6.30 -0.23
C ALA A 97 -12.23 -6.46 0.95
N VAL A 98 -12.11 -7.55 1.72
CA VAL A 98 -12.93 -7.81 2.91
C VAL A 98 -12.71 -6.73 3.98
N ASP A 99 -11.46 -6.38 4.29
CA ASP A 99 -11.16 -5.37 5.30
C ASP A 99 -11.56 -3.96 4.83
N ALA A 100 -11.44 -3.64 3.54
CA ALA A 100 -11.95 -2.40 2.97
C ALA A 100 -13.46 -2.26 3.16
N ILE A 101 -14.22 -3.31 2.85
CA ILE A 101 -15.68 -3.33 3.02
C ILE A 101 -16.05 -3.21 4.49
N LYS A 102 -15.40 -3.97 5.39
CA LYS A 102 -15.68 -3.94 6.83
C LYS A 102 -15.41 -2.56 7.44
N THR A 103 -14.35 -1.90 7.01
CA THR A 103 -13.96 -0.59 7.57
C THR A 103 -14.76 0.56 6.97
N SER A 104 -15.31 0.40 5.77
CA SER A 104 -16.01 1.45 5.02
C SER A 104 -17.08 2.17 5.84
N GLY A 105 -17.86 1.48 6.67
CA GLY A 105 -18.92 2.08 7.50
C GLY A 105 -18.41 3.09 8.54
N SER A 106 -17.13 3.01 8.92
CA SER A 106 -16.51 3.84 9.95
C SER A 106 -15.66 5.00 9.41
N VAL A 107 -15.51 5.10 8.09
CA VAL A 107 -14.66 6.10 7.44
C VAL A 107 -15.37 6.84 6.32
N ASP A 108 -14.79 7.96 5.92
CA ASP A 108 -15.30 8.81 4.84
C ASP A 108 -14.46 8.64 3.57
N ALA A 109 -13.18 8.27 3.71
CA ALA A 109 -12.28 7.94 2.61
C ALA A 109 -11.49 6.65 2.88
N ILE A 110 -11.21 5.92 1.80
CA ILE A 110 -10.34 4.74 1.79
C ILE A 110 -9.21 5.02 0.80
N VAL A 111 -7.97 4.89 1.25
CA VAL A 111 -6.79 4.95 0.40
C VAL A 111 -6.27 3.54 0.19
N LEU A 112 -6.41 3.03 -1.03
CA LEU A 112 -5.84 1.74 -1.42
C LEU A 112 -4.49 1.98 -2.09
N VAL A 113 -3.45 1.43 -1.48
CA VAL A 113 -2.09 1.52 -1.97
C VAL A 113 -1.74 0.24 -2.73
N SER A 114 -2.24 0.15 -3.95
CA SER A 114 -1.99 -0.94 -4.91
C SER A 114 -2.27 -0.46 -6.33
N GLY A 115 -1.52 -0.96 -7.30
CA GLY A 115 -1.74 -0.71 -8.73
C GLY A 115 -2.59 -1.76 -9.45
N ASP A 116 -3.08 -2.78 -8.72
CA ASP A 116 -3.75 -3.95 -9.30
C ASP A 116 -5.16 -3.65 -9.82
N GLY A 117 -5.41 -4.00 -11.08
CA GLY A 117 -6.70 -3.80 -11.74
C GLY A 117 -7.83 -4.65 -11.14
N ASP A 118 -7.52 -5.73 -10.45
CA ASP A 118 -8.52 -6.63 -9.84
C ASP A 118 -9.31 -5.94 -8.70
N TYR A 119 -8.84 -4.79 -8.21
CA TYR A 119 -9.58 -3.97 -7.25
C TYR A 119 -10.65 -3.06 -7.87
N VAL A 120 -10.79 -2.98 -9.19
CA VAL A 120 -11.83 -2.12 -9.84
C VAL A 120 -13.24 -2.39 -9.28
N PRO A 121 -13.72 -3.64 -9.16
CA PRO A 121 -15.04 -3.91 -8.58
C PRO A 121 -15.16 -3.44 -7.12
N LEU A 122 -14.07 -3.51 -6.35
CA LEU A 122 -14.05 -3.01 -4.97
C LEU A 122 -14.18 -1.48 -4.94
N VAL A 123 -13.46 -0.77 -5.82
CA VAL A 123 -13.55 0.68 -5.95
C VAL A 123 -14.98 1.11 -6.28
N ASP A 124 -15.59 0.49 -7.28
CA ASP A 124 -16.97 0.78 -7.69
C ASP A 124 -17.96 0.52 -6.54
N TYR A 125 -17.81 -0.60 -5.84
CA TYR A 125 -18.64 -0.92 -4.67
C TYR A 125 -18.53 0.15 -3.57
N LEU A 126 -17.31 0.51 -3.17
CA LEU A 126 -17.08 1.49 -2.10
C LEU A 126 -17.61 2.88 -2.45
N LYS A 127 -17.46 3.30 -3.72
CA LYS A 127 -18.01 4.56 -4.22
C LYS A 127 -19.54 4.55 -4.18
N ASN A 128 -20.17 3.43 -4.54
CA ASN A 128 -21.62 3.25 -4.40
C ASN A 128 -22.10 3.30 -2.94
N GLN A 129 -21.22 3.03 -1.96
CA GLN A 129 -21.48 3.24 -0.53
C GLN A 129 -21.18 4.68 -0.05
N GLY A 130 -20.98 5.62 -0.98
CA GLY A 130 -20.70 7.03 -0.69
C GLY A 130 -19.31 7.28 -0.13
N LYS A 131 -18.36 6.36 -0.33
CA LYS A 131 -16.97 6.53 0.11
C LYS A 131 -16.14 7.18 -0.97
N ARG A 132 -15.25 8.08 -0.56
CA ARG A 132 -14.16 8.52 -1.42
C ARG A 132 -13.12 7.40 -1.50
N VAL A 133 -12.71 7.02 -2.71
CA VAL A 133 -11.70 6.00 -2.94
C VAL A 133 -10.51 6.61 -3.67
N GLU A 134 -9.36 6.61 -2.99
CA GLU A 134 -8.10 7.12 -3.52
C GLU A 134 -7.15 5.96 -3.77
N ILE A 135 -6.45 5.99 -4.90
CA ILE A 135 -5.46 4.99 -5.27
C ILE A 135 -4.07 5.63 -5.19
N MET A 136 -3.14 4.95 -4.53
CA MET A 136 -1.73 5.32 -4.52
C MET A 136 -0.89 4.16 -5.05
N ALA A 137 -0.15 4.37 -6.14
CA ALA A 137 0.71 3.33 -6.69
C ALA A 137 1.79 3.92 -7.60
N PHE A 138 2.79 3.11 -7.95
CA PHE A 138 3.72 3.48 -9.02
C PHE A 138 2.96 3.41 -10.35
N GLY A 139 2.78 4.56 -10.99
CA GLY A 139 2.02 4.69 -12.22
C GLY A 139 2.45 3.67 -13.26
N LYS A 140 3.75 3.51 -13.50
CA LYS A 140 4.24 2.60 -14.55
C LYS A 140 3.77 1.13 -14.41
N SER A 141 3.39 0.71 -13.21
CA SER A 141 2.86 -0.62 -12.90
C SER A 141 1.35 -0.66 -12.60
N THR A 142 0.63 0.45 -12.78
CA THR A 142 -0.77 0.58 -12.39
C THR A 142 -1.72 0.39 -13.57
N SER A 143 -2.77 -0.42 -13.37
CA SER A 143 -3.87 -0.59 -14.32
C SER A 143 -4.51 0.75 -14.69
N SER A 144 -4.65 1.06 -15.99
CA SER A 144 -5.30 2.28 -16.46
C SER A 144 -6.75 2.38 -15.97
N ARG A 145 -7.47 1.25 -15.99
CA ARG A 145 -8.86 1.19 -15.54
C ARG A 145 -8.99 1.53 -14.06
N LEU A 146 -8.07 1.06 -13.22
CA LEU A 146 -8.07 1.38 -11.79
C LEU A 146 -7.92 2.89 -11.56
N ARG A 147 -7.04 3.54 -12.33
CA ARG A 147 -6.86 5.00 -12.25
C ARG A 147 -8.11 5.76 -12.66
N GLU A 148 -8.81 5.29 -13.69
CA GLU A 148 -10.03 5.92 -14.20
C GLU A 148 -11.19 5.86 -13.19
N VAL A 149 -11.36 4.75 -12.48
CA VAL A 149 -12.48 4.58 -11.54
C VAL A 149 -12.24 5.25 -10.18
N ALA A 150 -10.98 5.50 -9.81
CA ALA A 150 -10.62 6.18 -8.58
C ALA A 150 -11.13 7.62 -8.55
N ASP A 151 -11.45 8.15 -7.35
CA ASP A 151 -11.74 9.58 -7.20
C ASP A 151 -10.46 10.44 -7.29
N GLU A 152 -9.33 9.82 -6.98
CA GLU A 152 -8.00 10.41 -7.06
C GLU A 152 -6.97 9.31 -7.22
N PHE A 153 -6.02 9.53 -8.13
CA PHE A 153 -4.83 8.71 -8.29
C PHE A 153 -3.60 9.54 -7.90
N ILE A 154 -2.81 9.04 -6.95
CA ILE A 154 -1.55 9.65 -6.52
C ILE A 154 -0.43 8.78 -7.07
N ASP A 155 0.27 9.32 -8.07
CA ASP A 155 1.37 8.61 -8.71
C ASP A 155 2.65 8.69 -7.85
N LEU A 156 3.12 7.54 -7.38
CA LEU A 156 4.35 7.45 -6.60
C LEU A 156 5.61 7.65 -7.48
N ASP A 157 5.50 7.54 -8.80
CA ASP A 157 6.60 7.83 -9.73
C ASP A 157 6.94 9.34 -9.78
N GLU A 158 5.94 10.22 -9.66
CA GLU A 158 6.10 11.68 -9.83
C GLU A 158 7.03 12.30 -8.77
N GLU A 159 6.98 11.79 -7.54
CA GLU A 159 7.89 12.18 -6.44
C GLU A 159 8.70 10.96 -5.94
N GLY A 160 9.23 10.13 -6.85
CA GLY A 160 9.91 8.88 -6.48
C GLY A 160 11.01 9.04 -5.41
N GLY A 161 11.71 10.18 -5.35
CA GLY A 161 12.72 10.47 -4.32
C GLY A 161 12.19 10.59 -2.89
N LYS A 162 10.87 10.80 -2.71
CA LYS A 162 10.17 10.86 -1.43
C LYS A 162 9.65 9.49 -1.00
N TYR A 163 9.08 8.74 -1.94
CA TYR A 163 8.43 7.45 -1.69
C TYR A 163 9.36 6.24 -1.79
N LEU A 164 10.60 6.44 -2.24
CA LEU A 164 11.65 5.43 -2.22
C LEU A 164 12.72 5.82 -1.19
N LEU A 165 13.18 4.84 -0.42
CA LEU A 165 14.32 5.03 0.47
C LEU A 165 15.57 5.25 -0.38
N LYS A 166 16.34 6.30 -0.06
CA LYS A 166 17.64 6.54 -0.67
C LYS A 166 18.52 5.30 -0.45
N LYS A 167 19.15 4.81 -1.52
CA LYS A 167 20.21 3.80 -1.40
C LYS A 167 21.25 4.35 -0.43
N SER A 168 21.46 3.67 0.69
CA SER A 168 22.55 4.00 1.61
C SER A 168 23.85 3.96 0.82
N ARG A 169 24.53 5.10 0.67
CA ARG A 169 25.89 5.14 0.15
C ARG A 169 26.78 4.43 1.19
N TRP A 170 27.16 3.17 0.95
CA TRP A 170 28.21 2.48 1.69
C TRP A 170 28.99 1.53 0.75
N PRO A 171 30.34 1.42 0.86
CA PRO A 171 31.17 1.83 2.00
C PRO A 171 31.62 3.27 2.10
N LEU A 172 31.66 3.79 3.34
CA LEU A 172 32.63 4.79 3.74
C LEU A 172 33.99 4.30 3.25
N LYS A 173 34.66 5.13 2.45
CA LYS A 173 36.10 5.00 2.30
C LYS A 173 36.70 5.19 3.69
N ILE A 174 37.24 4.11 4.26
CA ILE A 174 38.23 4.22 5.32
C ILE A 174 39.45 4.82 4.63
N SER A 175 39.69 6.12 4.85
CA SER A 175 40.96 6.74 4.48
C SER A 175 42.05 6.04 5.29
N ARG A 176 43.04 5.47 4.58
CA ARG A 176 44.33 5.09 5.16
C ARG A 176 45.09 6.34 5.59
#